data_AF-A0A939BUE8-F1
#
_entry.id   AF-A0A939BUE8-F1
#
_cell.length_a   1.000
_cell.length_b   1.000
_cell.length_c   1.000
_cell.angle_alpha   90.00
_cell.angle_beta   90.00
_cell.angle_gamma   90.00
#
_symmetry.space_group_name_H-M   'P 1'
#
loop_
_entity.id
_entity.type
_entity.pdbx_description
1 polymer ?
#
loop_
_entity_poly.entity_id
_entity_poly.type
_entity_poly.pdbx_seq_one_letter_code
_entity_poly.pdbx_strand_id
1 'polypeptide(L)' 'MGDQFDISLDDDDLLVEVELTTNLIIAATASDDRLPQYEIDRILGVAHFA' A
#
# COMPACT_ATOMS: atom_id res chain seq x y z
N MET A 1 9.17 2.04 -28.63
CA MET A 1 8.63 1.49 -27.38
C MET A 1 8.80 2.57 -26.34
N GLY A 2 7.76 3.38 -26.12
CA GLY A 2 7.74 4.27 -24.97
C GLY A 2 7.54 3.39 -23.75
N ASP A 3 8.40 3.55 -22.76
CA ASP A 3 8.34 2.75 -21.54
C ASP A 3 7.05 3.12 -20.82
N GLN A 4 6.07 2.21 -20.80
CA GLN A 4 4.76 2.44 -20.18
C GLN A 4 4.87 2.72 -18.68
N PHE A 5 6.06 2.51 -18.12
CA PHE A 5 6.44 2.77 -16.74
C PHE A 5 7.27 4.06 -16.56
N ASP A 6 7.60 4.79 -17.64
CA ASP A 6 8.20 6.13 -17.59
C ASP A 6 7.10 7.20 -17.41
N ILE A 7 6.21 6.93 -16.47
CA ILE A 7 5.26 7.89 -15.95
C ILE A 7 6.07 8.66 -14.91
N SER A 8 6.30 9.95 -15.14
CA SER A 8 6.89 10.80 -14.10
C SER A 8 6.02 10.68 -12.86
N LEU A 9 6.57 10.06 -11.81
CA LEU A 9 5.99 9.90 -10.47
C LEU A 9 5.88 11.28 -9.79
N ASP A 10 5.20 12.22 -10.44
CA ASP A 10 4.97 13.60 -9.99
C ASP A 10 3.52 13.77 -9.49
N ASP A 11 2.69 12.76 -9.70
CA ASP A 11 1.35 12.69 -9.14
C ASP A 11 1.47 12.19 -7.69
N ASP A 12 1.48 13.13 -6.73
CA ASP A 12 1.58 12.85 -5.29
C ASP A 12 0.56 11.80 -4.84
N ASP A 13 -0.64 11.77 -5.45
CA ASP A 13 -1.68 10.79 -5.15
C ASP A 13 -1.24 9.38 -5.59
N LEU A 14 -0.59 9.24 -6.76
CA LEU A 14 -0.06 7.96 -7.24
C LEU A 14 1.08 7.45 -6.34
N LEU A 15 1.94 8.35 -5.85
CA LEU A 15 3.03 7.99 -4.92
C LEU A 15 2.47 7.44 -3.60
N VAL A 16 1.41 8.06 -3.07
CA VAL A 16 0.72 7.60 -1.87
C VAL A 16 0.16 6.18 -2.06
N GLU A 17 -0.47 5.90 -3.21
CA GLU A 17 -1.01 4.57 -3.51
C GLU A 17 0.07 3.49 -3.67
N VAL A 18 1.22 3.85 -4.28
CA VAL A 18 2.38 2.95 -4.40
C VAL A 18 2.98 2.63 -3.03
N GLU A 19 3.12 3.64 -2.18
CA GLU A 19 3.60 3.47 -0.80
C GLU A 19 2.65 2.57 0.01
N LEU A 20 1.35 2.83 -0.07
CA LEU A 20 0.32 2.02 0.61
C LEU A 20 0.37 0.55 0.16
N THR A 21 0.45 0.32 -1.16
CA THR A 21 0.56 -1.03 -1.72
C THR A 21 1.83 -1.73 -1.26
N THR A 22 2.95 -1.00 -1.22
CA THR A 22 4.24 -1.50 -0.74
C THR A 22 4.16 -1.92 0.73
N ASN A 23 3.53 -1.09 1.57
CA ASN A 23 3.34 -1.39 2.99
C ASN A 23 2.49 -2.65 3.22
N LEU A 24 1.44 -2.86 2.42
CA LEU A 24 0.63 -4.09 2.48
C LEU A 24 1.43 -5.33 2.09
N ILE A 25 2.25 -5.25 1.03
CA ILE A 25 3.10 -6.36 0.59
C ILE A 25 4.13 -6.70 1.67
N ILE A 26 4.78 -5.70 2.24
CA ILE A 26 5.77 -5.89 3.32
C ILE A 26 5.11 -6.56 4.52
N ALA A 27 3.95 -6.06 4.97
CA ALA A 27 3.24 -6.64 6.10
C ALA A 27 2.83 -8.09 5.81
N ALA A 28 2.31 -8.37 4.62
CA ALA A 28 1.86 -9.71 4.24
C ALA A 28 3.02 -10.72 4.12
N THR A 29 4.19 -10.26 3.68
CA THR A 29 5.39 -11.11 3.58
C THR A 29 6.09 -11.31 4.92
N ALA A 30 5.92 -10.39 5.87
CA ALA A 30 6.44 -10.50 7.23
C ALA A 30 5.54 -11.32 8.18
N SER A 31 4.29 -11.57 7.79
CA SER A 31 3.34 -12.37 8.56
C SER A 31 3.45 -13.85 8.21
N ASP A 32 3.51 -14.71 9.22
CA ASP A 32 3.56 -16.18 9.04
C ASP A 32 2.24 -16.76 8.50
N ASP A 33 1.13 -16.04 8.69
CA ASP A 33 -0.21 -16.38 8.20
C ASP A 33 -0.86 -15.14 7.57
N ARG A 34 -2.13 -15.22 7.16
CA ARG A 34 -2.86 -14.08 6.59
C ARG A 34 -2.84 -12.86 7.52
N LEU A 35 -2.60 -11.70 6.93
CA LEU A 35 -2.64 -10.42 7.66
C LEU A 35 -4.00 -10.26 8.35
N PRO A 36 -4.04 -9.98 9.66
CA PRO A 36 -5.30 -9.79 10.36
C PRO A 36 -5.98 -8.50 9.89
N GLN A 37 -7.32 -8.51 9.85
CA GLN A 37 -8.12 -7.40 9.33
C GLN A 37 -7.80 -6.05 10.00
N TYR A 38 -7.58 -6.03 11.33
CA TYR A 38 -7.24 -4.80 12.04
C TYR A 38 -5.92 -4.16 11.57
N GLU A 39 -4.98 -4.97 11.08
CA GLU A 39 -3.68 -4.51 10.61
C GLU A 39 -3.78 -3.99 9.18
N ILE A 40 -4.60 -4.63 8.35
CA ILE A 40 -5.00 -4.12 7.02
C ILE A 40 -5.68 -2.75 7.20
N ASP A 41 -6.66 -2.64 8.09
CA ASP A 41 -7.39 -1.40 8.32
C ASP A 41 -6.49 -0.27 8.83
N ARG A 42 -5.47 -0.61 9.65
CA ARG A 42 -4.45 0.33 10.09
C ARG A 42 -3.59 0.82 8.92
N ILE A 43 -3.11 -0.08 8.06
CA ILE A 43 -2.26 0.26 6.91
C ILE A 43 -3.04 1.10 5.88
N LEU A 44 -4.32 0.79 5.69
CA LEU A 44 -5.22 1.54 4.81
C LEU A 44 -5.70 2.87 5.43
N GLY A 45 -5.38 3.14 6.70
CA GLY A 45 -5.85 4.35 7.40
C GLY A 45 -7.36 4.38 7.65
N VAL A 46 -8.06 3.24 7.51
CA VAL A 46 -9.52 3.12 7.69
C VAL A 46 -9.91 2.59 9.08
N ALA A 47 -8.93 2.40 9.98
CA ALA A 47 -9.17 2.01 11.36
C ALA A 47 -10.02 3.08 12.08
N HIS A 48 -11.33 2.90 12.02
CA HIS A 48 -12.31 3.79 12.62
C HIS A 48 -12.38 3.49 14.12
N PHE A 49 -11.82 4.39 14.94
CA PHE A 49 -12.07 4.39 16.37
C PHE A 49 -13.40 5.12 16.61
N ALA A 50 -14.41 4.37 17.03
CA ALA A 50 -15.65 4.94 17.58
C ALA A 50 -15.43 5.46 19.01
#